data_AF-A0A5J4K6I3-F1
#
_entry.id   AF-A0A5J4K6I3-F1
#
_cell.length_a   1.000
_cell.length_b   1.000
_cell.length_c   1.000
_cell.angle_alpha   90.00
_cell.angle_beta   90.00
_cell.angle_gamma   90.00
#
_symmetry.space_group_name_H-M   'P 1'
#
loop_
_entity.id
_entity.type
_entity.pdbx_description
1 polymer ?
#
loop_
_entity_poly.entity_id
_entity_poly.type
_entity_poly.pdbx_seq_one_letter_code
_entity_poly.pdbx_strand_id
1 'polypeptide(L)'
;MLSEEQINRIALLSDEVLYPEAVSLIRQLLDEEDCEPLPNSQINGLHAISLALNYQALRDFVTHQTERNWPASKRNIEIFYQNLKKYMESMQKKRLKTEFHLLDDQGGVQAMRAQTEELMAQLMAEFIQHLVAENSRLQAYYKRQKEQTNKSLVGGEQ
;
A
#
# COMPACT_ATOMS: atom_id res chain seq x y z
N MET A 1 5.96 -16.48 15.71
CA MET A 1 7.13 -15.62 15.84
C MET A 1 8.03 -15.92 14.66
N LEU A 2 8.33 -14.90 13.86
CA LEU A 2 9.21 -15.04 12.69
C LEU A 2 10.65 -15.35 13.10
N SER A 3 11.36 -16.11 12.27
CA SER A 3 12.80 -16.34 12.43
C SER A 3 13.61 -15.11 12.03
N GLU A 4 14.84 -15.01 12.52
CA GLU A 4 15.77 -13.94 12.12
C GLU A 4 16.01 -13.93 10.60
N GLU A 5 16.07 -15.12 9.98
CA GLU A 5 16.20 -15.26 8.52
C GLU A 5 15.00 -14.64 7.79
N GLN A 6 13.77 -14.91 8.27
CA GLN A 6 12.56 -14.32 7.70
C GLN A 6 12.55 -12.80 7.86
N ILE A 7 12.95 -12.28 9.01
CA ILE A 7 13.02 -10.83 9.27
C ILE A 7 14.02 -10.17 8.33
N ASN A 8 15.24 -10.72 8.22
CA ASN A 8 16.26 -10.21 7.31
C ASN A 8 15.80 -10.27 5.85
N ARG A 9 15.10 -11.35 5.46
CA ARG A 9 14.55 -11.47 4.11
C ARG A 9 13.46 -10.45 3.83
N ILE A 10 12.59 -10.18 4.80
CA ILE A 10 11.58 -9.11 4.70
C ILE A 10 12.24 -7.75 4.50
N ALA A 11 13.31 -7.44 5.26
CA ALA A 11 14.03 -6.18 5.10
C ALA A 11 14.61 -6.02 3.68
N LEU A 12 15.23 -7.06 3.13
CA LEU A 12 15.74 -7.05 1.76
C LEU A 12 14.60 -6.88 0.72
N LEU A 13 13.50 -7.60 0.90
CA LEU A 13 12.32 -7.48 0.04
C LEU A 13 11.70 -6.09 0.12
N SER A 14 11.75 -5.43 1.29
CA SER A 14 11.21 -4.09 1.50
C SER A 14 11.84 -3.10 0.53
N ASP A 15 13.17 -3.09 0.43
CA ASP A 15 13.91 -2.16 -0.43
C ASP A 15 13.90 -2.57 -1.90
N GLU A 16 14.14 -3.86 -2.20
CA GLU A 16 14.36 -4.32 -3.57
C GLU A 16 13.07 -4.55 -4.36
N VAL A 17 11.97 -4.83 -3.68
CA VAL A 17 10.72 -5.30 -4.29
C VAL A 17 9.53 -4.45 -3.87
N LEU A 18 9.26 -4.35 -2.56
CA LEU A 18 8.05 -3.71 -2.06
C LEU A 18 8.04 -2.20 -2.33
N TYR A 19 9.17 -1.52 -2.16
CA TYR A 19 9.27 -0.09 -2.43
C TYR A 19 9.01 0.25 -3.91
N PRO A 20 9.72 -0.35 -4.90
CA PRO A 20 9.42 -0.12 -6.31
C PRO A 20 7.97 -0.42 -6.70
N GLU A 21 7.39 -1.49 -6.15
CA GLU A 21 6.01 -1.88 -6.43
C GLU A 21 4.99 -0.91 -5.82
N ALA A 22 5.24 -0.41 -4.61
CA ALA A 22 4.41 0.61 -3.97
C ALA A 22 4.41 1.91 -4.78
N VAL A 23 5.59 2.32 -5.24
CA VAL A 23 5.74 3.48 -6.14
C VAL A 23 4.97 3.26 -7.44
N SER A 24 5.11 2.08 -8.06
CA SER A 24 4.39 1.74 -9.28
C SER A 24 2.87 1.78 -9.09
N LEU A 25 2.36 1.24 -7.99
CA LEU A 25 0.93 1.18 -7.71
C LEU A 25 0.32 2.60 -7.61
N ILE A 26 1.00 3.52 -6.91
CA ILE A 26 0.52 4.90 -6.81
C ILE A 26 0.65 5.62 -8.14
N ARG A 27 1.76 5.48 -8.85
CA ARG A 27 1.95 6.18 -10.13
C ARG A 27 0.96 5.73 -11.19
N GLN A 28 0.72 4.43 -11.30
CA GLN A 28 -0.31 3.89 -12.20
C GLN A 28 -1.68 4.49 -11.90
N LEU A 29 -2.04 4.63 -10.62
CA LEU A 29 -3.29 5.29 -10.25
C LEU A 29 -3.36 6.74 -10.76
N LEU A 30 -2.27 7.51 -10.60
CA LEU A 30 -2.25 8.91 -11.03
C LEU A 30 -2.22 9.06 -12.55
N ASP A 31 -1.46 8.21 -13.24
CA ASP A 31 -1.26 8.28 -14.68
C ASP A 31 -2.49 7.75 -15.45
N GLU A 32 -3.11 6.66 -14.99
CA GLU A 32 -4.26 6.04 -15.67
C GLU A 32 -5.58 6.78 -15.39
N GLU A 33 -5.76 7.31 -14.17
CA GLU A 33 -7.01 7.97 -13.77
C GLU A 33 -6.95 9.49 -13.85
N ASP A 34 -5.84 10.07 -14.34
CA ASP A 34 -5.58 11.52 -14.41
C ASP A 34 -6.01 12.25 -13.12
N CYS A 35 -5.62 11.69 -11.97
CA CYS A 35 -6.15 12.08 -10.67
C CYS A 35 -5.08 12.68 -9.74
N GLU A 36 -5.54 13.37 -8.70
CA GLU A 36 -4.65 13.85 -7.64
C GLU A 36 -4.24 12.71 -6.68
N PRO A 37 -3.11 12.86 -5.97
CA PRO A 37 -2.70 11.96 -4.89
C PRO A 37 -3.82 11.71 -3.88
N LEU A 38 -3.82 10.53 -3.26
CA LEU A 38 -4.83 10.14 -2.29
C LEU A 38 -4.86 11.13 -1.12
N PRO A 39 -6.05 11.45 -0.57
CA PRO A 39 -6.16 12.30 0.61
C PRO A 39 -5.39 11.73 1.81
N ASN A 40 -4.77 12.60 2.62
CA ASN A 40 -4.00 12.16 3.80
C ASN A 40 -4.84 11.33 4.79
N SER A 41 -6.13 11.63 4.91
CA SER A 41 -7.03 10.85 5.76
C SER A 41 -7.17 9.39 5.31
N GLN A 42 -7.11 9.12 4.01
CA GLN A 42 -7.19 7.76 3.48
C GLN A 42 -5.88 7.00 3.75
N ILE A 43 -4.75 7.59 3.35
CA ILE A 43 -3.46 6.89 3.44
C ILE A 43 -3.02 6.68 4.90
N ASN A 44 -3.26 7.66 5.78
CA ASN A 44 -2.95 7.53 7.20
C ASN A 44 -3.89 6.55 7.91
N GLY A 45 -5.16 6.47 7.48
CA GLY A 45 -6.10 5.48 7.99
C GLY A 45 -5.64 4.05 7.67
N LEU A 46 -5.21 3.82 6.42
CA LEU A 46 -4.64 2.54 5.99
C LEU A 46 -3.37 2.19 6.80
N HIS A 47 -2.46 3.15 6.98
CA HIS A 47 -1.23 2.96 7.75
C HIS A 47 -1.49 2.63 9.23
N ALA A 48 -2.43 3.34 9.86
CA ALA A 48 -2.78 3.06 11.25
C ALA A 48 -3.28 1.63 11.42
N ILE A 49 -4.09 1.14 10.47
CA ILE A 49 -4.62 -0.22 10.49
C ILE A 49 -3.52 -1.26 10.23
N SER A 50 -2.58 -0.99 9.33
CA SER A 50 -1.48 -1.92 9.05
C SER A 50 -0.51 -2.09 10.23
N LEU A 51 -0.39 -1.07 11.09
CA LEU A 51 0.48 -1.14 12.28
C LEU A 51 -0.24 -1.69 13.52
N ALA A 52 -1.53 -1.40 13.68
CA ALA A 52 -2.24 -1.67 14.93
C ALA A 52 -2.90 -3.05 15.00
N LEU A 53 -3.14 -3.69 13.86
CA LEU A 53 -3.96 -4.90 13.78
C LEU A 53 -3.24 -6.05 13.06
N ASN A 54 -3.80 -7.25 13.18
CA ASN A 54 -3.35 -8.40 12.40
C ASN A 54 -3.74 -8.27 10.92
N TYR A 55 -3.14 -9.13 10.09
CA TYR A 55 -3.38 -9.12 8.65
C TYR A 55 -4.85 -9.34 8.29
N GLN A 56 -5.57 -10.23 8.99
CA GLN A 56 -7.00 -10.42 8.78
C GLN A 56 -7.80 -9.11 8.90
N ALA A 57 -7.54 -8.29 9.91
CA ALA A 57 -8.24 -7.01 10.08
C ALA A 57 -7.88 -5.98 9.00
N LEU A 58 -6.62 -5.94 8.56
CA LEU A 58 -6.21 -5.13 7.41
C LEU A 58 -6.94 -5.58 6.13
N ARG A 59 -7.01 -6.88 5.89
CA ARG A 59 -7.73 -7.47 4.75
C ARG A 59 -9.21 -7.14 4.80
N ASP A 60 -9.82 -7.23 5.97
CA ASP A 60 -11.23 -6.86 6.16
C ASP A 60 -11.41 -5.39 5.86
N PHE A 61 -10.57 -4.50 6.40
CA PHE A 61 -10.63 -3.07 6.09
C PHE A 61 -10.55 -2.79 4.60
N VAL A 62 -9.55 -3.34 3.90
CA VAL A 62 -9.39 -3.14 2.44
C VAL A 62 -10.61 -3.68 1.69
N THR A 63 -11.14 -4.83 2.09
CA THR A 63 -12.36 -5.39 1.50
C THR A 63 -13.56 -4.46 1.67
N HIS A 64 -13.78 -3.93 2.87
CA HIS A 64 -14.85 -2.96 3.12
C HIS A 64 -14.67 -1.69 2.29
N GLN A 65 -13.44 -1.20 2.10
CA GLN A 65 -13.19 -0.04 1.25
C GLN A 65 -13.48 -0.35 -0.23
N THR A 66 -13.23 -1.58 -0.71
CA THR A 66 -13.58 -1.99 -2.08
C THR A 66 -15.09 -2.14 -2.32
N GLU A 67 -15.85 -2.52 -1.28
CA GLU A 67 -17.29 -2.75 -1.38
C GLU A 67 -18.12 -1.49 -1.11
N ARG A 68 -17.47 -0.42 -0.66
CA ARG A 68 -18.12 0.87 -0.42
C ARG A 68 -18.62 1.47 -1.74
N ASN A 69 -19.83 2.01 -1.71
CA ASN A 69 -20.36 2.80 -2.82
C ASN A 69 -19.71 4.20 -2.84
N TRP A 70 -18.61 4.34 -3.58
CA TRP A 70 -17.91 5.61 -3.74
C TRP A 70 -18.64 6.52 -4.73
N PRO A 71 -18.75 7.84 -4.43
CA PRO A 71 -19.23 8.79 -5.44
C PRO A 71 -18.24 8.86 -6.60
N ALA A 72 -18.72 9.24 -7.79
CA ALA A 72 -17.89 9.34 -9.00
C ALA A 72 -16.64 10.24 -8.81
N SER A 73 -16.74 11.29 -7.98
CA SER A 73 -15.62 12.17 -7.63
C SER A 73 -14.51 11.52 -6.79
N LYS A 74 -14.71 10.27 -6.33
CA LYS A 74 -13.77 9.49 -5.52
C LYS A 74 -13.42 8.16 -6.17
N ARG A 75 -13.62 8.04 -7.48
CA ARG A 75 -13.36 6.80 -8.23
C ARG A 75 -11.91 6.33 -8.10
N ASN A 76 -10.96 7.24 -8.06
CA ASN A 76 -9.54 6.93 -7.82
C ASN A 76 -9.30 6.22 -6.48
N ILE A 77 -10.02 6.58 -5.41
CA ILE A 77 -9.91 5.91 -4.11
C ILE A 77 -10.43 4.48 -4.21
N GLU A 78 -11.54 4.25 -4.91
CA GLU A 78 -12.08 2.92 -5.14
C GLU A 78 -11.07 2.04 -5.90
N ILE A 79 -10.52 2.55 -7.00
CA ILE A 79 -9.55 1.84 -7.85
C ILE A 79 -8.29 1.52 -7.07
N PHE A 80 -7.80 2.46 -6.27
CA PHE A 80 -6.67 2.22 -5.36
C PHE A 80 -6.92 1.01 -4.46
N TYR A 81 -8.05 0.95 -3.75
CA TYR A 81 -8.33 -0.18 -2.87
C TYR A 81 -8.55 -1.49 -3.65
N GLN A 82 -9.11 -1.44 -4.87
CA GLN A 82 -9.24 -2.62 -5.73
C GLN A 82 -7.86 -3.18 -6.13
N ASN A 83 -6.93 -2.30 -6.50
CA ASN A 83 -5.57 -2.68 -6.88
C ASN A 83 -4.78 -3.18 -5.66
N LEU A 84 -4.91 -2.51 -4.50
CA LEU A 84 -4.32 -2.97 -3.25
C LEU A 84 -4.85 -4.36 -2.84
N LYS A 85 -6.16 -4.61 -2.97
CA LYS A 85 -6.76 -5.92 -2.69
C LYS A 85 -6.16 -7.02 -3.58
N LYS A 86 -6.05 -6.77 -4.89
CA LYS A 86 -5.42 -7.70 -5.84
C LYS A 86 -3.96 -7.98 -5.46
N TYR A 87 -3.23 -6.94 -5.07
CA TYR A 87 -1.85 -7.06 -4.62
C TYR A 87 -1.72 -7.96 -3.38
N MET A 88 -2.54 -7.70 -2.35
CA MET A 88 -2.59 -8.50 -1.12
C MET A 88 -2.93 -9.97 -1.41
N GLU A 89 -3.90 -10.22 -2.29
CA GLU A 89 -4.28 -11.59 -2.67
C GLU A 89 -3.17 -12.31 -3.42
N SER A 90 -2.48 -11.63 -4.34
CA SER A 90 -1.32 -12.18 -5.06
C SER A 90 -0.18 -12.51 -4.09
N MET A 91 0.11 -11.59 -3.17
CA MET A 91 1.12 -11.76 -2.14
C MET A 91 0.87 -13.02 -1.30
N GLN A 92 -0.36 -13.16 -0.78
CA GLN A 92 -0.75 -14.27 0.07
C GLN A 92 -0.81 -15.61 -0.68
N LYS A 93 -1.41 -15.64 -1.87
CA LYS A 93 -1.68 -16.90 -2.60
C LYS A 93 -0.46 -17.45 -3.33
N LYS A 94 0.46 -16.58 -3.76
CA LYS A 94 1.56 -16.95 -4.65
C LYS A 94 2.91 -16.57 -4.03
N ARG A 95 3.13 -15.27 -3.83
CA ARG A 95 4.50 -14.74 -3.66
C ARG A 95 5.17 -15.24 -2.39
N LEU A 96 4.45 -15.30 -1.27
CA LEU A 96 4.96 -15.80 0.00
C LEU A 96 5.68 -17.15 -0.12
N LYS A 97 5.04 -18.13 -0.79
CA LYS A 97 5.59 -19.48 -0.94
C LYS A 97 6.54 -19.58 -2.12
N THR A 98 6.16 -19.06 -3.28
CA THR A 98 6.83 -19.39 -4.54
C THR A 98 7.92 -18.42 -4.94
N GLU A 99 7.79 -17.13 -4.59
CA GLU A 99 8.72 -16.08 -5.01
C GLU A 99 9.66 -15.67 -3.89
N PHE A 100 9.13 -15.54 -2.67
CA PHE A 100 9.87 -15.05 -1.52
C PHE A 100 10.46 -16.17 -0.66
N HIS A 101 9.93 -17.38 -0.81
CA HIS A 101 10.34 -18.57 -0.06
C HIS A 101 10.34 -18.34 1.46
N LEU A 102 9.34 -17.61 1.97
CA LEU A 102 9.26 -17.23 3.38
C LEU A 102 8.51 -18.24 4.24
N LEU A 103 7.70 -19.11 3.65
CA LEU A 103 6.93 -20.11 4.38
C LEU A 103 7.78 -21.36 4.63
N ASP A 104 7.77 -21.82 5.87
CA ASP A 104 8.34 -23.10 6.24
C ASP A 104 7.24 -24.16 6.13
N ASP A 105 7.50 -25.25 5.41
CA ASP A 105 6.58 -26.38 5.30
C ASP A 105 6.62 -27.28 6.56
N GLN A 106 7.44 -26.91 7.57
CA GLN A 106 7.49 -27.59 8.87
C GLN A 106 6.36 -27.16 9.80
N GLY A 107 5.25 -27.89 9.72
CA GLY A 107 4.14 -27.77 10.65
C GLY A 107 2.82 -28.26 10.07
N GLY A 108 1.83 -28.49 10.93
CA GLY A 108 0.47 -28.74 10.47
C GLY A 108 -0.17 -27.48 9.87
N VAL A 109 -1.34 -27.65 9.23
CA VAL A 109 -2.10 -26.57 8.57
C VAL A 109 -2.31 -25.33 9.46
N GLN A 110 -2.51 -25.53 10.77
CA GLN A 110 -2.71 -24.43 11.71
C GLN A 110 -1.45 -23.58 11.93
N ALA A 111 -0.27 -24.21 11.98
CA ALA A 111 1.00 -23.51 12.13
C ALA A 111 1.32 -22.70 10.87
N MET A 112 1.10 -23.30 9.69
CA MET A 112 1.27 -22.62 8.41
C MET A 112 0.35 -21.40 8.28
N ARG A 113 -0.92 -21.51 8.74
CA ARG A 113 -1.85 -20.38 8.75
C ARG A 113 -1.39 -19.26 9.67
N ALA A 114 -0.95 -19.58 10.88
CA ALA A 114 -0.46 -18.59 11.83
C ALA A 114 0.80 -17.88 11.30
N GLN A 115 1.73 -18.63 10.72
CA GLN A 115 2.93 -18.07 10.09
C GLN A 115 2.57 -17.18 8.90
N THR A 116 1.62 -17.60 8.06
CA THR A 116 1.13 -16.80 6.92
C THR A 116 0.55 -15.46 7.40
N GLU A 117 -0.28 -15.47 8.45
CA GLU A 117 -0.84 -14.24 9.01
C GLU A 117 0.26 -13.29 9.52
N GLU A 118 1.26 -13.81 10.21
CA GLU A 118 2.37 -13.02 10.75
C GLU A 118 3.25 -12.43 9.64
N LEU A 119 3.63 -13.24 8.65
CA LEU A 119 4.41 -12.79 7.50
C LEU A 119 3.65 -11.74 6.68
N MET A 120 2.37 -11.96 6.41
CA MET A 120 1.54 -11.01 5.68
C MET A 120 1.39 -9.69 6.45
N ALA A 121 1.24 -9.72 7.77
CA ALA A 121 1.15 -8.51 8.57
C ALA A 121 2.42 -7.64 8.41
N GLN A 122 3.60 -8.25 8.50
CA GLN A 122 4.87 -7.55 8.36
C GLN A 122 5.10 -7.02 6.93
N LEU A 123 4.93 -7.88 5.92
CA LEU A 123 5.11 -7.48 4.51
C LEU A 123 4.14 -6.36 4.11
N MET A 124 2.89 -6.43 4.57
CA MET A 124 1.91 -5.38 4.25
C MET A 124 2.15 -4.09 5.02
N ALA A 125 2.66 -4.15 6.25
CA ALA A 125 3.06 -2.95 6.98
C ALA A 125 4.18 -2.21 6.24
N GLU A 126 5.23 -2.92 5.80
CA GLU A 126 6.32 -2.37 5.00
C GLU A 126 5.81 -1.76 3.68
N PHE A 127 5.01 -2.52 2.92
CA PHE A 127 4.44 -2.05 1.66
C PHE A 127 3.59 -0.79 1.85
N ILE A 128 2.74 -0.76 2.88
CA ILE A 128 1.88 0.39 3.18
C ILE A 128 2.69 1.59 3.65
N GLN A 129 3.76 1.39 4.42
CA GLN A 129 4.69 2.45 4.79
C GLN A 129 5.30 3.12 3.55
N HIS A 130 5.69 2.32 2.54
CA HIS A 130 6.19 2.84 1.26
C HIS A 130 5.10 3.61 0.49
N LEU A 131 3.86 3.12 0.48
CA LEU A 131 2.72 3.84 -0.11
C LEU A 131 2.50 5.21 0.56
N VAL A 132 2.56 5.26 1.89
CA VAL A 132 2.41 6.51 2.67
C VAL A 132 3.50 7.50 2.31
N ALA A 133 4.75 7.04 2.27
CA ALA A 133 5.89 7.89 1.96
C ALA A 133 5.78 8.49 0.55
N GLU A 134 5.50 7.66 -0.46
CA GLU A 134 5.37 8.13 -1.84
C GLU A 134 4.15 9.05 -2.02
N ASN A 135 3.00 8.73 -1.43
CA ASN A 135 1.82 9.59 -1.49
C ASN A 135 2.08 10.97 -0.85
N SER A 136 2.80 10.99 0.29
CA SER A 136 3.18 12.24 0.97
C SER A 136 4.11 13.10 0.11
N ARG A 137 5.10 12.45 -0.54
CA ARG A 137 6.01 13.13 -1.48
C ARG A 137 5.24 13.74 -2.65
N LEU A 138 4.30 12.99 -3.23
CA LEU A 138 3.48 13.44 -4.35
C LEU A 138 2.55 14.59 -3.96
N GLN A 139 1.87 14.53 -2.81
CA GLN A 139 1.07 15.65 -2.34
C GLN A 139 1.88 16.94 -2.17
N ALA A 140 3.09 16.84 -1.57
CA ALA A 140 3.96 17.99 -1.40
C ALA A 140 4.37 18.59 -2.76
N TYR A 141 4.61 17.74 -3.77
CA TYR A 141 4.90 18.16 -5.14
C TYR A 141 3.71 18.90 -5.78
N TYR A 142 2.51 18.32 -5.74
CA TYR A 142 1.29 18.94 -6.30
C TYR A 142 0.97 20.27 -5.63
N LYS A 143 1.13 20.37 -4.30
CA LYS A 143 0.92 21.62 -3.57
C LYS A 143 1.86 22.74 -4.05
N ARG A 144 3.15 22.43 -4.21
CA ARG A 144 4.14 23.40 -4.71
C ARG A 144 3.83 23.87 -6.13
N GLN A 145 3.41 22.97 -7.01
CA GLN A 145 3.02 23.35 -8.37
C GLN A 145 1.82 24.30 -8.38
N LYS A 146 0.75 24.00 -7.62
CA LYS A 146 -0.43 24.86 -7.52
C LYS A 146 -0.07 26.26 -6.99
N GLU A 147 0.79 26.34 -5.99
CA GLU A 147 1.27 27.61 -5.44
C GLU A 147 2.10 28.42 -6.46
N GLN A 148 2.91 27.76 -7.29
CA GLN A 148 3.70 28.42 -8.34
C GLN A 148 2.80 28.96 -9.47
N THR A 149 1.84 28.15 -9.94
CA THR A 149 0.88 28.58 -10.98
C THR A 149 0.06 29.78 -10.54
N ASN A 150 -0.44 29.78 -9.30
CA ASN A 150 -1.22 30.89 -8.76
C ASN A 150 -0.39 32.18 -8.64
N LYS A 151 0.91 32.09 -8.27
CA LYS A 151 1.80 33.26 -8.23
C LYS A 151 2.07 33.85 -9.61
N SER A 152 2.25 33.01 -10.62
CA SER A 152 2.46 33.47 -12.01
C SER A 152 1.23 34.16 -12.60
N LEU A 153 0.02 33.72 -12.24
CA LEU A 153 -1.23 34.34 -12.67
C LEU A 153 -1.46 35.71 -12.00
N VAL A 154 -1.11 35.86 -10.72
CA VAL A 154 -1.27 37.13 -9.97
C VAL A 154 -0.16 38.14 -10.31
N GLY A 155 1.02 37.69 -10.74
CA GLY A 155 2.14 38.55 -11.13
C GLY A 155 2.12 39.07 -12.56
N GLY A 156 1.15 38.66 -13.39
CA GLY A 156 1.03 39.06 -14.79
C GLY A 156 0.10 40.25 -15.06
N GLU A 157 -0.50 40.85 -14.02
CA GLU A 157 -1.43 41.99 -14.13
C GLU A 157 -0.77 43.37 -13.85
N GLN A 158 0.55 43.52 -14.06
CA GLN A 158 1.25 44.82 -13.90
C GLN A 158 1.88 45.31 -15.19
#